data_AF-A0AAW2X9H5-F1
#
_entry.id   AF-A0AAW2X9H5-F1
#
_cell.length_a   1.000
_cell.length_b   1.000
_cell.length_c   1.000
_cell.angle_alpha   90.00
_cell.angle_beta   90.00
_cell.angle_gamma   90.00
#
_symmetry.space_group_name_H-M   'P 1'
#
loop_
_entity.id
_entity.type
_entity.pdbx_description
1 polymer ?
#
loop_
_entity_poly.entity_id
_entity_poly.type
_entity_poly.pdbx_seq_one_letter_code
_entity_poly.pdbx_strand_id
1 'polypeptide(L)' 'MPDAAVWNPWDKKAKAIPDFGDEDYKTMLCVDSASLETPIALKPCEEWKGRQEVTAVSSSYCSGQLDPRKVLGFK' A
#
# COMPACT_ATOMS: atom_id res chain seq x y z
N MET A 1 -9.81 -8.39 2.02
CA MET A 1 -8.69 -9.33 2.25
C MET A 1 -8.26 -9.24 3.71
N PRO A 2 -7.99 -10.35 4.42
CA PRO A 2 -7.63 -10.29 5.84
C PRO A 2 -6.19 -9.80 6.07
N ASP A 3 -5.29 -10.04 5.10
CA ASP A 3 -3.89 -9.70 5.22
C ASP A 3 -3.53 -8.53 4.30
N ALA A 4 -2.50 -7.79 4.70
CA ALA A 4 -1.90 -6.73 3.89
C ALA A 4 -0.38 -6.90 3.86
N ALA A 5 0.19 -7.02 2.66
CA ALA A 5 1.63 -6.93 2.49
C ALA A 5 2.00 -5.46 2.22
N VAL A 6 2.98 -4.97 2.97
CA VAL A 6 3.56 -3.64 2.77
C VAL A 6 5.03 -3.81 2.45
N TRP A 7 5.46 -3.36 1.28
CA TRP A 7 6.81 -3.66 0.80
C TRP A 7 7.47 -2.49 0.06
N ASN A 8 8.78 -2.36 0.28
CA ASN A 8 9.67 -1.45 -0.41
C ASN A 8 11.03 -2.15 -0.59
N PRO A 9 11.67 -2.08 -1.79
CA PRO A 9 12.93 -2.77 -2.05
C PRO A 9 14.10 -2.19 -1.26
N TRP A 10 14.02 -0.92 -0.90
CA TRP A 10 15.13 -0.14 -0.37
C TRP A 10 16.33 -0.09 -1.33
N ASP A 11 17.36 0.67 -0.93
CA ASP A 11 18.52 1.01 -1.76
C ASP A 11 19.17 -0.20 -2.47
N LYS A 12 19.62 -1.20 -1.71
CA LYS A 12 20.38 -2.33 -2.27
C LYS A 12 19.58 -3.16 -3.28
N LYS A 13 18.29 -3.37 -3.02
CA LYS A 13 17.46 -4.21 -3.88
C LYS A 13 16.92 -3.43 -5.08
N ALA A 14 16.66 -2.12 -4.93
CA ALA A 14 16.25 -1.26 -6.03
C ALA A 14 17.28 -1.30 -7.18
N LYS A 15 18.57 -1.10 -6.85
CA LYS A 15 19.70 -1.17 -7.80
C LYS A 15 19.89 -2.52 -8.51
N ALA A 16 19.26 -3.57 -7.98
CA ALA A 16 19.37 -4.92 -8.53
C ALA A 16 18.18 -5.30 -9.43
N ILE A 17 17.16 -4.44 -9.54
CA ILE A 17 15.97 -4.67 -10.36
C ILE A 17 16.16 -3.90 -11.68
N PRO A 18 16.39 -4.58 -12.84
CA PRO A 18 16.84 -3.91 -14.07
C PRO A 18 15.90 -2.85 -14.65
N ASP A 19 14.61 -2.92 -14.33
CA ASP A 19 13.55 -2.03 -14.80
C ASP A 19 13.07 -1.04 -13.72
N PHE A 20 13.81 -0.91 -12.63
CA PHE A 20 13.48 -0.04 -11.51
C PHE A 20 14.62 0.96 -11.25
N GLY A 21 14.32 2.25 -11.16
CA GLY A 21 15.33 3.28 -10.94
C GLY A 21 15.97 3.17 -9.55
N ASP A 22 17.27 3.47 -9.47
CA ASP A 22 18.07 3.40 -8.23
C ASP A 22 17.42 4.15 -7.05
N GLU A 23 16.67 5.22 -7.33
CA GLU A 23 16.07 6.11 -6.33
C GLU A 23 14.53 6.03 -6.29
N ASP A 24 13.90 5.23 -7.18
CA ASP A 24 12.44 5.15 -7.29
C ASP A 24 11.80 4.60 -6.01
N TYR A 25 12.56 3.81 -5.23
CA TYR A 25 12.10 3.30 -3.93
C TYR A 25 11.74 4.41 -2.95
N LYS A 26 12.23 5.64 -3.11
CA LYS A 26 11.92 6.77 -2.23
C LYS A 26 10.52 7.33 -2.43
N THR A 27 9.91 7.09 -3.59
CA THR A 27 8.63 7.68 -3.99
C THR A 27 7.54 6.64 -4.25
N MET A 28 7.79 5.38 -3.89
CA MET A 28 6.85 4.27 -4.02
C MET A 28 6.67 3.50 -2.72
N LEU A 29 5.50 2.85 -2.60
CA LEU A 29 5.20 1.83 -1.59
C LEU A 29 4.26 0.79 -2.22
N CYS A 30 4.57 -0.49 -2.12
CA CYS A 30 3.64 -1.55 -2.48
C CYS A 30 2.70 -1.81 -1.31
N VAL A 31 1.39 -1.86 -1.59
CA VAL A 31 0.34 -2.18 -0.63
C VAL A 31 -0.59 -3.19 -1.28
N ASP A 32 -0.49 -4.44 -0.86
CA ASP A 32 -1.15 -5.56 -1.50
C ASP A 32 -2.18 -6.19 -0.57
N SER A 33 -3.44 -6.23 -1.01
CA SER A 33 -4.54 -6.92 -0.34
C SER A 33 -4.41 -8.42 -0.58
N ALA A 34 -4.24 -9.23 0.46
CA ALA A 34 -3.93 -10.65 0.29
C ALA A 34 -4.59 -11.61 1.31
N SER A 35 -4.60 -12.91 0.99
CA SER A 35 -4.90 -14.01 1.94
C SER A 35 -3.67 -14.90 1.97
N LEU A 36 -2.74 -14.59 2.87
CA LEU A 36 -1.42 -15.19 2.97
C LEU A 36 -1.32 -16.11 4.18
N GLU A 37 -1.73 -15.63 5.35
CA GLU A 37 -1.55 -16.39 6.61
C GLU A 37 -2.49 -17.59 6.67
N THR A 38 -3.73 -17.41 6.20
CA THR A 38 -4.71 -18.48 6.08
C THR A 38 -4.99 -18.75 4.60
N PRO A 39 -4.53 -19.89 4.06
CA PRO A 39 -4.80 -20.27 2.68
C PRO A 39 -6.30 -20.50 2.44
N ILE A 40 -6.77 -20.11 1.25
CA ILE A 40 -8.14 -20.36 0.82
C ILE A 40 -8.19 -21.69 0.09
N ALA A 41 -8.86 -22.67 0.69
CA ALA A 41 -9.09 -23.97 0.07
C ALA A 41 -10.36 -23.93 -0.80
N LEU A 42 -10.22 -24.33 -2.07
CA LEU A 42 -11.35 -24.46 -3.00
C LEU A 42 -11.61 -25.93 -3.32
N LYS A 43 -12.87 -26.33 -3.26
CA LYS A 43 -13.36 -27.64 -3.73
C LYS A 43 -13.61 -27.59 -5.25
N PRO A 44 -13.81 -28.75 -5.91
CA PRO A 44 -14.20 -28.77 -7.32
C PRO A 44 -15.42 -27.87 -7.57
N CYS A 45 -15.33 -27.06 -8.63
CA CYS A 45 -16.35 -26.09 -9.05
C CYS A 45 -16.57 -24.87 -8.13
N GLU A 46 -15.79 -24.69 -7.05
CA GLU A 46 -15.79 -23.45 -6.29
C GLU A 46 -14.91 -22.38 -6.95
N GLU A 47 -15.26 -21.11 -6.74
CA GLU A 47 -14.52 -19.95 -7.22
C GLU A 47 -14.19 -19.04 -6.04
N TRP A 48 -12.99 -18.45 -6.06
CA TRP A 48 -12.62 -17.39 -5.15
C TRP A 48 -12.37 -16.08 -5.91
N LYS A 49 -12.82 -14.96 -5.33
CA LYS A 49 -12.61 -13.62 -5.88
C LYS A 49 -12.01 -12.70 -4.82
N GLY A 50 -10.89 -12.08 -5.15
CA GLY A 50 -10.32 -10.95 -4.42
C GLY A 50 -10.59 -9.64 -5.16
N ARG A 51 -10.67 -8.54 -4.42
CA ARG A 51 -10.75 -7.19 -4.98
C ARG A 51 -9.92 -6.23 -4.13
N GLN A 52 -9.11 -5.43 -4.80
CA GLN A 52 -8.48 -4.23 -4.24
C GLN A 52 -9.01 -3.03 -5.00
N GLU A 53 -9.38 -1.98 -4.27
CA GLU A 53 -9.81 -0.71 -4.83
C GLU A 53 -8.93 0.39 -4.28
N VAL A 54 -8.45 1.25 -5.17
CA VAL A 54 -7.60 2.38 -4.82
C VAL A 54 -8.30 3.63 -5.32
N THR A 55 -8.46 4.61 -4.43
CA THR A 55 -9.09 5.89 -4.76
C THR A 55 -8.23 7.01 -4.19
N ALA A 56 -7.89 7.97 -5.04
CA ALA A 56 -7.27 9.21 -4.58
C ALA A 56 -8.35 10.09 -3.94
N VAL A 57 -8.18 10.39 -2.66
CA VAL A 57 -9.01 11.35 -1.93
C VAL A 57 -8.15 12.53 -1.48
N SER A 58 -8.77 13.70 -1.29
CA SER A 58 -8.06 14.81 -0.66
C SER A 58 -7.59 14.37 0.72
N SER A 59 -6.28 14.50 0.98
CA SER A 59 -5.73 14.21 2.30
C SER A 59 -6.49 15.02 3.35
N SER A 60 -6.79 14.41 4.49
CA SER A 60 -7.35 15.11 5.65
C SER A 60 -6.46 16.27 6.12
N TYR A 61 -5.16 16.22 5.84
CA TYR A 61 -4.22 17.32 6.05
C TYR A 61 -4.41 18.45 5.04
N CYS A 62 -4.74 18.14 3.78
CA CYS A 62 -4.97 19.13 2.71
C CYS A 62 -6.40 19.69 2.70
N SER A 63 -7.39 18.91 3.14
CA SER A 63 -8.79 19.34 3.30
C SER A 63 -9.02 20.20 4.54
N GLY A 64 -7.99 20.40 5.37
CA GLY A 64 -8.01 21.23 6.57
C GLY A 64 -8.63 20.58 7.80
N GLN A 65 -9.08 19.32 7.71
CA GLN A 65 -9.70 18.58 8.83
C GLN A 65 -8.66 18.09 9.86
N LEU A 66 -7.45 17.76 9.40
CA LEU A 66 -6.31 17.31 10.23
C LEU A 66 -5.03 18.13 9.97
N ASP A 67 -5.15 19.37 9.50
CA ASP A 67 -4.00 20.29 9.38
C ASP A 67 -3.30 20.43 10.74
N PRO A 68 -2.03 20.03 10.89
CA PRO A 68 -1.31 20.09 12.16
C PRO A 68 -1.23 21.48 12.75
N ARG A 69 -1.18 22.53 11.91
CA ARG A 69 -1.17 23.93 12.39
C ARG A 69 -2.49 24.29 13.03
N LYS A 70 -3.61 23.74 12.51
CA LYS A 70 -4.96 23.95 13.06
C LYS A 70 -5.26 23.03 14.25
N VAL A 71 -4.84 21.77 14.19
CA VAL A 71 -5.18 20.75 15.20
C VAL A 71 -4.23 20.77 16.40
N LEU A 72 -2.94 21.06 16.20
CA LEU A 72 -1.95 21.08 17.27
C LEU A 72 -1.74 22.48 17.87
N GLY A 73 -2.41 23.51 17.33
CA GLY A 73 -2.40 24.86 17.91
C GLY A 73 -1.08 25.61 17.81
N PHE A 74 -0.15 25.17 16.95
CA PHE A 74 1.08 25.93 16.68
C PHE A 74 0.74 27.15 15.82
N LYS A 75 0.75 28.33 16.46
CA LYS A 75 0.66 29.64 15.82
C LYS A 75 1.85 29.91 14.93
#